data_AF-A0A6V8D762-F1
#
_entry.id   AF-A0A6V8D762-F1
#
_cell.length_a   1.000
_cell.length_b   1.000
_cell.length_c   1.000
_cell.angle_alpha   90.00
_cell.angle_beta   90.00
_cell.angle_gamma   90.00
#
_symmetry.space_group_name_H-M   'P 1'
#
loop_
_entity.id
_entity.type
_entity.pdbx_description
1 polymer ?
#
loop_
_entity_poly.entity_id
_entity_poly.type
_entity_poly.pdbx_seq_one_letter_code
_entity_poly.pdbx_strand_id
1 'polypeptide(L)' 'PGKRMGHAGAIISGGKGTAEEKFEAFREAGIACAMDPSELGKVLLESLKTAGLR' A
#
# COMPACT_ATOMS: atom_id res chain seq x y z
N PRO A 1 -8.08 -14.74 10.07
CA PRO A 1 -8.95 -13.56 10.31
C PRO A 1 -9.23 -13.40 11.82
N GLY A 2 -9.21 -12.19 12.37
CA GLY A 2 -9.50 -11.92 13.80
C GLY A 2 -8.29 -11.77 14.74
N LYS A 3 -7.05 -11.73 14.22
CA LYS A 3 -5.85 -11.51 15.03
C LYS A 3 -5.45 -10.04 15.01
N ARG A 4 -5.29 -9.44 16.20
CA ARG A 4 -4.75 -8.09 16.38
C ARG A 4 -3.23 -8.11 16.30
N MET A 5 -2.64 -7.24 15.49
CA MET A 5 -1.20 -7.16 15.25
C MET A 5 -0.59 -5.92 15.91
N GLY A 6 -0.48 -5.95 17.24
CA GLY A 6 0.11 -4.86 18.03
C GLY A 6 -0.81 -3.64 18.12
N HIS A 7 -0.84 -2.81 17.06
CA HIS A 7 -1.67 -1.60 17.00
C HIS A 7 -3.16 -1.94 17.14
N ALA A 8 -3.92 -1.09 17.85
CA ALA A 8 -5.32 -1.35 18.18
C ALA A 8 -6.19 -1.59 16.93
N GLY A 9 -5.98 -0.80 15.87
CA GLY A 9 -6.68 -0.93 14.59
C GLY A 9 -6.06 -1.90 13.58
N ALA A 10 -4.91 -2.52 13.88
CA ALA A 10 -4.28 -3.47 12.96
C ALA A 10 -4.93 -4.86 13.09
N ILE A 11 -6.13 -4.99 12.53
CA ILE A 11 -6.94 -6.20 12.58
C ILE A 11 -7.72 -6.42 11.27
N ILE A 12 -7.76 -7.68 10.81
CA ILE A 12 -8.65 -8.13 9.74
C ILE A 12 -9.87 -8.78 10.38
N SER A 13 -11.07 -8.24 10.15
CA SER A 13 -12.33 -8.71 10.76
C SER A 13 -13.44 -8.83 9.72
N GLY A 14 -14.25 -9.88 9.81
CA GLY A 14 -15.36 -10.12 8.87
C GLY A 14 -14.92 -10.17 7.39
N GLY A 15 -13.68 -10.62 7.13
CA GLY A 15 -13.11 -10.66 5.78
C GLY A 15 -12.62 -9.31 5.23
N LYS A 16 -12.76 -8.22 5.98
CA LYS A 16 -12.36 -6.86 5.59
C LYS A 16 -11.10 -6.41 6.32
N GLY A 17 -10.40 -5.43 5.73
CA GLY A 17 -9.19 -4.84 6.30
C GLY A 17 -7.90 -5.50 5.83
N THR A 18 -7.94 -6.29 4.75
CA THR A 18 -6.75 -6.97 4.22
C THR A 18 -5.76 -5.95 3.63
N ALA A 19 -4.50 -6.36 3.42
CA ALA A 19 -3.55 -5.52 2.67
C ALA A 19 -3.88 -5.51 1.18
N GLU A 20 -4.32 -6.64 0.64
CA GLU A 20 -4.62 -6.85 -0.77
C GLU A 20 -5.75 -5.93 -1.26
N GLU A 21 -6.87 -5.82 -0.51
CA GLU A 21 -7.98 -4.92 -0.87
C GLU A 21 -7.51 -3.44 -0.97
N LYS A 22 -6.52 -3.05 -0.17
CA LYS A 22 -5.99 -1.68 -0.16
C LYS A 22 -5.08 -1.44 -1.35
N PHE A 23 -4.22 -2.40 -1.67
CA PHE A 23 -3.39 -2.35 -2.87
C PHE A 23 -4.23 -2.37 -4.16
N GLU A 24 -5.33 -3.12 -4.20
CA GLU A 24 -6.27 -3.08 -5.32
C GLU A 24 -6.90 -1.69 -5.48
N ALA A 25 -7.46 -1.11 -4.41
CA ALA A 25 -8.02 0.23 -4.44
C ALA A 25 -7.00 1.30 -4.88
N PHE A 26 -5.74 1.19 -4.44
CA PHE A 26 -4.68 2.09 -4.89
C PHE A 26 -4.36 1.91 -6.38
N ARG A 27 -4.28 0.67 -6.88
CA ARG A 27 -4.05 0.41 -8.31
C ARG A 27 -5.19 0.95 -9.18
N GLU A 28 -6.44 0.74 -8.76
CA GLU A 28 -7.62 1.28 -9.46
C GLU A 28 -7.61 2.81 -9.51
N ALA A 29 -7.11 3.46 -8.45
CA ALA A 29 -6.94 4.91 -8.39
C ALA A 29 -5.69 5.43 -9.13
N GLY A 30 -4.88 4.55 -9.72
CA GLY A 30 -3.62 4.92 -10.39
C GLY A 30 -2.48 5.31 -9.44
N ILE A 31 -2.56 4.92 -8.17
CA ILE A 31 -1.55 5.22 -7.14
C ILE A 31 -0.42 4.18 -7.22
N ALA A 32 0.81 4.65 -7.42
CA ALA A 32 2.00 3.81 -7.36
C ALA A 32 2.23 3.27 -5.94
N CYS A 33 2.47 1.96 -5.82
CA CYS A 33 2.64 1.28 -4.54
C CYS A 33 3.91 0.44 -4.54
N ALA A 34 4.69 0.51 -3.46
CA ALA A 34 5.79 -0.43 -3.21
C ALA A 34 5.27 -1.66 -2.49
N MET A 35 5.63 -2.86 -2.98
CA MET A 35 5.25 -4.13 -2.36
C MET A 35 6.19 -4.54 -1.22
N ASP A 36 7.41 -4.03 -1.24
CA ASP A 36 8.38 -4.17 -0.16
C ASP A 36 8.73 -2.80 0.44
N PRO A 37 8.79 -2.67 1.78
CA PRO A 37 9.13 -1.40 2.43
C PRO A 37 10.48 -0.81 2.00
N SER A 38 11.47 -1.65 1.63
CA SER A 38 12.78 -1.19 1.17
C SER A 38 12.76 -0.53 -0.21
N GLU A 39 11.72 -0.77 -1.01
CA GLU A 39 11.58 -0.23 -2.36
C GLU A 39 10.89 1.14 -2.41
N LEU A 40 10.41 1.68 -1.29
CA LEU A 40 9.67 2.95 -1.24
C LEU A 40 10.39 4.09 -1.95
N GLY A 41 11.70 4.24 -1.73
CA GLY A 41 12.50 5.29 -2.36
C GLY A 41 12.59 5.14 -3.88
N LYS A 42 12.72 3.91 -4.37
CA LYS A 42 12.77 3.60 -5.81
C LYS A 42 11.43 3.91 -6.47
N VAL A 43 10.32 3.45 -5.90
CA VAL A 43 8.97 3.70 -6.44
C VAL A 43 8.66 5.20 -6.47
N LEU A 44 9.02 5.94 -5.40
CA LEU A 44 8.87 7.39 -5.37
C LEU A 44 9.68 8.06 -6.48
N LEU A 45 10.96 7.70 -6.64
CA LEU A 45 11.81 8.30 -7.66
C LEU A 45 11.24 8.09 -9.07
N GLU A 46 10.79 6.89 -9.40
CA GLU A 46 10.18 6.60 -10.70
C GLU A 46 8.85 7.33 -10.90
N SER A 47 8.06 7.49 -9.84
CA SER A 47 6.82 8.28 -9.88
C SER A 47 7.09 9.76 -10.18
N LEU A 48 8.15 10.33 -9.58
CA LEU A 48 8.54 11.73 -9.82
C LEU A 48 9.07 11.94 -11.25
N LYS A 49 9.86 11.01 -11.78
CA LYS A 49 10.32 11.05 -13.18
C LYS A 49 9.15 10.96 -14.16
N THR A 50 8.21 10.06 -13.91
CA THR A 50 6.99 9.89 -14.73
C THR A 50 6.16 11.18 -14.75
N ALA A 51 6.12 11.90 -13.63
CA ALA A 51 5.45 13.20 -13.51
C ALA A 51 6.28 14.39 -14.05
N GLY A 52 7.51 14.18 -14.52
CA GLY A 52 8.39 15.25 -15.00
C GLY A 52 8.92 16.18 -13.90
N LEU A 53 8.94 15.72 -12.65
CA LEU A 53 9.33 16.52 -11.48
C LEU A 53 10.80 16.30 -11.05
N ARG A 54 11.51 15.34 -11.67
CA ARG A 54 12.91 15.01 -11.44
C ARG A 54 13.58 14.47 -12.68
#